data_AF-A0A8T3ZYY8-F1
#
_entry.id   AF-A0A8T3ZYY8-F1
#
_cell.length_a   1.000
_cell.length_b   1.000
_cell.length_c   1.000
_cell.angle_alpha   90.00
_cell.angle_beta   90.00
_cell.angle_gamma   90.00
#
_symmetry.space_group_name_H-M   'P 1'
#
loop_
_entity.id
_entity.type
_entity.pdbx_description
1 polymer ?
#
loop_
_entity_poly.entity_id
_entity_poly.type
_entity_poly.pdbx_seq_one_letter_code
_entity_poly.pdbx_strand_id
1 'polypeptide(L)'
;MATIQISQTTQKKLFEVASRLQLKIKKRVSFDEAIRHLLDQTKVEGKNKQRFASFYGCARGTVEEARKLLRELRAEGESRLEKLGT
;
A
#
# COMPACT_ATOMS: atom_id res chain seq x y z
N MET A 1 -1.05 10.69 15.16
CA MET A 1 -1.00 9.55 16.10
C MET A 1 -2.31 8.79 15.95
N ALA A 2 -2.26 7.50 15.64
CA ALA A 2 -3.44 6.65 15.51
C ALA A 2 -3.30 5.47 16.47
N THR A 3 -4.40 5.09 17.13
CA THR A 3 -4.40 3.98 18.09
C THR A 3 -4.96 2.74 17.41
N ILE A 4 -4.17 1.68 17.36
CA ILE A 4 -4.59 0.38 16.84
C ILE A 4 -4.67 -0.58 18.03
N GLN A 5 -5.85 -1.15 18.27
CA GLN A 5 -6.03 -2.18 19.28
C GLN A 5 -5.57 -3.52 18.71
N ILE A 6 -4.67 -4.19 19.42
CA ILE A 6 -4.12 -5.50 19.03
C ILE A 6 -4.16 -6.46 20.22
N SER A 7 -4.23 -7.76 19.93
CA SER A 7 -4.13 -8.78 20.97
C SER A 7 -2.73 -8.77 21.63
N GLN A 8 -2.65 -9.24 22.88
CA GLN A 8 -1.36 -9.41 23.57
C GLN A 8 -0.40 -10.33 22.79
N THR A 9 -0.93 -11.36 22.13
CA THR A 9 -0.14 -12.28 21.31
C THR A 9 0.50 -11.56 20.12
N THR A 10 -0.24 -10.66 19.47
CA THR A 10 0.25 -9.83 18.37
C THR A 10 1.28 -8.81 18.86
N GLN A 11 1.03 -8.19 20.02
CA GLN A 11 1.95 -7.25 20.63
C GLN A 11 3.32 -7.90 20.93
N LYS A 12 3.32 -9.11 21.49
CA LYS A 12 4.56 -9.88 21.74
C LYS A 12 5.35 -10.14 20.45
N LYS A 13 4.67 -10.57 19.39
CA LYS A 13 5.30 -10.77 18.07
C LYS A 13 5.87 -9.48 17.50
N LEU A 14 5.14 -8.37 17.62
CA LEU A 14 5.60 -7.07 17.15
C LEU A 14 6.84 -6.59 17.89
N PHE A 15 6.92 -6.85 19.20
CA PHE A 15 8.10 -6.58 20.01
C PHE A 15 9.30 -7.43 19.60
N GLU A 16 9.10 -8.70 19.30
CA GLU A 16 10.16 -9.56 18.78
C GLU A 16 10.71 -9.04 17.44
N VAL A 17 9.81 -8.64 16.53
CA VAL A 17 10.18 -8.04 15.24
C VAL A 17 10.97 -6.75 15.43
N ALA A 18 10.49 -5.84 16.28
CA ALA A 18 11.17 -4.58 16.59
C ALA A 18 12.56 -4.82 17.20
N SER A 19 12.69 -5.79 18.10
CA SER A 19 13.97 -6.15 18.73
C SER A 19 14.97 -6.69 17.70
N ARG A 20 14.53 -7.57 16.80
CA ARG A 20 15.36 -8.10 15.71
C ARG A 20 15.81 -6.98 14.75
N LEU A 21 14.92 -6.04 14.45
CA LEU A 21 15.23 -4.86 13.63
C LEU A 21 16.23 -3.94 14.31
N GLN A 22 16.06 -3.68 15.60
CA GLN A 22 16.98 -2.88 16.40
C GLN A 22 18.39 -3.48 16.41
N LEU A 23 18.52 -4.79 16.55
CA LEU A 23 19.82 -5.48 16.46
C LEU A 23 20.47 -5.30 15.08
N LYS A 24 19.68 -5.40 13.99
CA LYS A 24 20.19 -5.22 12.63
C LYS A 24 20.62 -3.79 12.31
N ILE A 25 19.82 -2.80 12.73
CA ILE A 25 20.00 -1.39 12.36
C ILE A 25 20.87 -0.65 13.41
N LYS A 26 21.19 -1.29 14.54
CA LYS A 26 21.92 -0.72 15.70
C LYS A 26 21.33 0.60 16.20
N LYS A 27 20.02 0.75 16.07
CA LYS A 27 19.25 1.94 16.50
C LYS A 27 17.97 1.48 17.17
N ARG A 28 17.43 2.31 18.06
CA ARG A 28 16.12 2.08 18.66
C ARG A 28 15.08 2.05 17.54
N VAL A 29 14.23 1.02 17.55
CA VAL A 29 13.15 0.85 16.56
C VAL A 29 11.82 0.92 17.30
N SER A 30 10.95 1.82 16.85
CA SER A 30 9.57 1.95 17.33
C SER A 30 8.67 0.88 16.71
N PHE A 31 7.50 0.65 17.33
CA PHE A 31 6.49 -0.23 16.74
C PHE A 31 6.01 0.25 15.37
N ASP A 32 5.91 1.57 15.16
CA ASP A 32 5.51 2.13 13.88
C ASP A 32 6.52 1.82 12.76
N GLU A 33 7.82 1.91 13.07
CA GLU A 33 8.89 1.53 12.14
C GLU A 33 8.92 0.01 11.88
N ALA A 34 8.68 -0.81 12.90
CA ALA A 34 8.56 -2.26 12.74
C ALA A 34 7.37 -2.64 11.85
N ILE A 35 6.22 -1.99 12.02
CA ILE A 35 5.03 -2.17 11.17
C ILE A 35 5.36 -1.76 9.73
N ARG A 36 5.98 -0.60 9.51
CA ARG A 36 6.39 -0.15 8.18
C ARG A 36 7.33 -1.14 7.51
N HIS A 37 8.32 -1.66 8.23
CA HIS A 37 9.22 -2.67 7.70
C HIS A 37 8.49 -3.95 7.25
N LEU A 38 7.54 -4.45 8.05
CA LEU A 38 6.72 -5.61 7.69
C LEU A 38 5.84 -5.33 6.45
N LEU A 39 5.28 -4.13 6.35
CA LEU A 39 4.49 -3.72 5.19
C LEU A 39 5.35 -3.61 3.93
N ASP A 40 6.59 -3.14 4.04
CA ASP A 40 7.49 -3.05 2.88
C ASP A 40 7.97 -4.44 2.44
N GLN A 41 8.25 -5.36 3.38
CA GLN A 41 8.55 -6.76 3.05
C GLN A 41 7.38 -7.42 2.29
N THR A 42 6.14 -7.19 2.71
CA THR A 42 4.96 -7.76 2.03
C THR A 42 4.67 -7.12 0.66
N LYS A 43 5.09 -5.87 0.43
CA LYS A 43 5.03 -5.23 -0.90
C LYS A 43 6.10 -5.78 -1.85
N VAL A 44 7.30 -6.07 -1.35
CA VAL A 44 8.41 -6.62 -2.15
C VAL A 44 8.10 -8.02 -2.68
N GLU A 45 7.32 -8.82 -1.96
CA GLU A 45 6.96 -10.18 -2.38
C GLU A 45 5.96 -10.26 -3.57
N GLY A 46 5.49 -9.13 -4.11
CA GLY A 46 4.73 -9.04 -5.37
C GLY A 46 3.32 -9.68 -5.36
N LYS A 47 3.08 -10.69 -4.52
CA LYS A 47 1.85 -11.50 -4.47
C LYS A 47 0.66 -10.79 -3.82
N ASN A 48 0.89 -9.74 -3.05
CA ASN A 48 -0.16 -9.03 -2.31
C ASN A 48 -0.61 -7.73 -2.99
N LYS A 49 0.05 -7.28 -4.06
CA LYS A 49 -0.30 -6.02 -4.75
C LYS A 49 -1.75 -6.03 -5.26
N GLN A 50 -2.22 -7.18 -5.76
CA GLN A 50 -3.61 -7.37 -6.21
C GLN A 50 -4.62 -7.38 -5.05
N ARG A 51 -4.26 -8.00 -3.91
CA ARG A 51 -5.14 -8.08 -2.73
C ARG A 51 -5.25 -6.76 -1.98
N PHE A 52 -4.21 -5.93 -1.99
CA PHE A 52 -4.27 -4.60 -1.39
C PHE A 52 -4.88 -3.55 -2.32
N ALA A 53 -4.86 -3.76 -3.65
CA ALA A 53 -5.48 -2.84 -4.61
C ALA A 53 -6.98 -2.64 -4.36
N SER A 54 -7.69 -3.68 -3.90
CA SER A 54 -9.11 -3.58 -3.52
C SER A 54 -9.33 -2.79 -2.22
N PHE A 55 -8.35 -2.74 -1.31
CA PHE A 55 -8.43 -1.96 -0.07
C PHE A 55 -8.20 -0.46 -0.29
N TYR A 56 -7.41 -0.08 -1.29
CA TYR A 56 -7.14 1.34 -1.58
C TYR A 56 -8.30 2.07 -2.25
N GLY A 57 -9.45 1.41 -2.47
CA GLY A 57 -10.69 2.04 -2.96
C GLY A 57 -10.64 2.61 -4.39
N CYS A 58 -9.46 2.72 -5.00
CA CYS A 58 -9.28 3.32 -6.32
C CYS A 58 -9.54 2.35 -7.49
N ALA A 59 -9.70 1.05 -7.23
CA ALA A 59 -10.01 0.08 -8.28
C ALA A 59 -11.24 -0.74 -7.87
N ARG A 60 -12.43 -0.24 -8.20
CA ARG A 60 -13.58 -1.14 -8.41
C ARG A 60 -13.30 -1.89 -9.72
N GLY A 61 -13.06 -3.20 -9.63
CA GLY A 61 -12.83 -4.06 -10.79
C GLY A 61 -11.43 -4.65 -10.91
N THR A 62 -11.19 -5.42 -11.97
CA THR A 62 -9.88 -6.01 -12.26
C THR A 62 -8.86 -4.93 -12.65
N VAL A 63 -7.56 -5.23 -12.51
CA VAL A 63 -6.48 -4.31 -12.96
C VAL A 63 -6.62 -3.97 -14.44
N GLU A 64 -7.13 -4.90 -15.25
CA GLU A 64 -7.40 -4.67 -16.66
C GLU A 64 -8.55 -3.69 -16.90
N GLU A 65 -9.64 -3.81 -16.14
CA GLU A 65 -10.77 -2.86 -16.17
C GLU A 65 -10.32 -1.45 -15.77
N ALA A 66 -9.52 -1.33 -14.72
CA ALA A 66 -8.97 -0.04 -14.29
C ALA A 66 -8.06 0.58 -15.37
N ARG A 67 -7.23 -0.24 -16.03
CA ARG A 67 -6.38 0.21 -17.15
C ARG A 67 -7.20 0.58 -18.39
N LYS A 68 -8.28 -0.14 -18.66
CA LYS A 68 -9.20 0.17 -19.75
C LYS A 68 -9.90 1.51 -19.51
N LEU A 69 -10.47 1.70 -18.32
CA LEU A 69 -11.11 2.95 -17.92
C LEU A 69 -10.14 4.15 -17.99
N LEU A 70 -8.90 3.97 -17.54
CA LEU A 70 -7.87 5.01 -17.64
C LEU A 70 -7.54 5.40 -19.10
N ARG A 71 -7.58 4.45 -20.04
CA ARG A 71 -7.37 4.74 -21.47
C ARG A 71 -8.56 5.49 -22.06
N GLU A 72 -9.77 5.07 -21.74
CA GLU A 72 -11.00 5.71 -22.20
C GLU A 72 -11.09 7.16 -21.72
N LEU A 73 -10.85 7.42 -20.43
CA LEU A 73 -10.85 8.77 -19.87
C LEU A 73 -9.77 9.67 -20.48
N ARG A 74 -8.61 9.13 -20.85
CA ARG A 74 -7.56 9.89 -21.56
C ARG A 74 -7.98 10.27 -22.97
N ALA A 75 -8.50 9.31 -23.74
CA ALA A 75 -8.97 9.55 -25.11
C ALA A 75 -10.13 10.56 -25.13
N GLU A 76 -11.03 10.48 -24.15
CA GLU A 76 -12.11 11.46 -23.96
C GLU A 76 -11.56 12.85 -23.60
N GLY A 77 -10.57 12.91 -22.71
CA GLY A 77 -9.89 14.15 -22.34
C GLY A 77 -9.17 14.82 -23.51
N GLU A 78 -8.43 14.06 -24.32
CA GLU A 78 -7.76 14.54 -25.53
C GLU A 78 -8.78 15.07 -26.56
N SER A 79 -9.86 14.32 -26.80
CA SER A 79 -10.94 14.75 -27.69
C SER A 79 -11.63 16.03 -27.21
N ARG A 80 -11.74 16.24 -25.89
CA ARG A 80 -12.31 17.46 -25.31
C ARG A 80 -11.37 18.65 -25.44
N LEU A 81 -10.06 18.42 -25.29
CA LEU A 81 -9.03 19.46 -25.46
C LEU A 81 -8.94 19.91 -26.92
N GLU A 82 -9.03 18.99 -27.88
CA GLU A 82 -9.07 19.32 -29.31
C GLU A 82 -10.30 20.19 -29.66
N LYS A 83 -11.46 19.86 -29.09
CA LYS A 83 -12.71 20.64 -29.26
C LYS A 83 -12.72 22.00 -28.58
N LEU A 84 -11.85 22.23 -27.59
CA LEU A 84 -11.70 23.51 -26.89
C LEU A 84 -10.58 24.37 -27.50
N GLY A 85 -9.78 23.79 -28.43
CA GLY A 85 -8.69 24.46 -29.14
C GLY A 85 -9.04 24.90 -30.57
N THR A 86 -10.32 24.88 -30.95
CA THR A 86 -10.87 25.47 -32.19
C THR A 86 -11.85 26.58 -31.84
#